data_AF-A0A3D4CK96-F1
#
_entry.id   AF-A0A3D4CK96-F1
#
_cell.length_a   1.000
_cell.length_b   1.000
_cell.length_c   1.000
_cell.angle_alpha   90.00
_cell.angle_beta   90.00
_cell.angle_gamma   90.00
#
_symmetry.space_group_name_H-M   'P 1'
#
loop_
_entity.id
_entity.type
_entity.pdbx_description
1 polymer ?
#
loop_
_entity_poly.entity_id
_entity_poly.type
_entity_poly.pdbx_seq_one_letter_code
_entity_poly.pdbx_strand_id
1 'polypeptide(L)'
;MKEYIQLPTKYNIFIIVIFVSIVIGAIVFFTRNYLSYKEELNSLIAKEINGHIVALKDENRGSYYIEIETLKETYKIHSLPIAWEIKEYNIQVGDSISKEANSKTMIFYKLKDGIYKECCKYKIYK
;
A
#
# COMPACT_ATOMS: atom_id res chain seq x y z
N MET A 1 8.06 -53.17 -11.03
CA MET A 1 6.64 -53.01 -11.40
C MET A 1 6.07 -51.94 -10.48
N LYS A 2 5.60 -50.80 -11.00
CA LYS A 2 4.98 -49.77 -10.14
C LYS A 2 3.50 -50.13 -9.98
N GLU A 3 3.10 -50.49 -8.76
CA GLU A 3 1.69 -50.67 -8.43
C GLU A 3 1.02 -49.29 -8.42
N TYR A 4 0.04 -49.11 -9.31
CA TYR A 4 -0.78 -47.91 -9.31
C TYR A 4 -1.87 -48.08 -8.26
N ILE A 5 -1.78 -47.31 -7.17
CA ILE A 5 -2.83 -47.21 -6.17
C ILE A 5 -4.04 -46.55 -6.85
N GLN A 6 -5.05 -47.34 -7.24
CA GLN A 6 -6.31 -46.82 -7.74
C GLN A 6 -7.14 -46.31 -6.56
N LEU A 7 -7.14 -45.00 -6.35
CA LEU A 7 -8.00 -44.37 -5.35
C LEU A 7 -9.48 -44.58 -5.71
N PRO A 8 -10.31 -45.08 -4.79
CA PRO A 8 -11.73 -45.26 -5.06
C PRO A 8 -12.40 -43.94 -5.42
N THR A 9 -13.34 -43.95 -6.36
CA THR A 9 -14.01 -42.76 -6.91
C THR A 9 -14.56 -41.82 -5.83
N LYS A 10 -15.04 -42.35 -4.70
CA LYS A 10 -15.54 -41.57 -3.55
C LYS A 10 -14.46 -40.68 -2.91
N TYR A 11 -13.23 -41.17 -2.81
CA TYR A 11 -12.11 -40.38 -2.27
C TYR A 11 -11.66 -39.30 -3.24
N ASN A 12 -11.68 -39.58 -4.55
CA ASN A 12 -11.40 -38.57 -5.58
C ASN A 12 -12.41 -37.41 -5.53
N ILE A 13 -13.71 -37.71 -5.40
CA ILE A 13 -14.76 -36.69 -5.25
C ILE A 13 -14.52 -35.86 -3.99
N PHE A 14 -14.21 -36.50 -2.86
CA PHE A 14 -13.96 -35.80 -1.60
C PHE A 14 -12.74 -34.85 -1.68
N ILE A 15 -11.64 -35.30 -2.30
CA ILE A 15 -10.45 -34.46 -2.51
C ILE A 15 -10.77 -33.27 -3.41
N ILE A 16 -11.55 -33.47 -4.48
CA ILE A 16 -11.97 -32.38 -5.38
C ILE A 16 -12.79 -31.35 -4.60
N VAL A 17 -13.74 -31.79 -3.77
CA VAL A 17 -14.58 -30.87 -2.97
C VAL A 17 -13.72 -30.04 -2.02
N ILE A 18 -12.79 -30.66 -1.28
CA ILE A 18 -11.89 -29.94 -0.37
C ILE A 18 -11.05 -28.92 -1.15
N PHE A 19 -10.46 -29.33 -2.27
CA PHE A 19 -9.63 -28.45 -3.08
C PHE A 19 -10.43 -27.24 -3.58
N VAL A 20 -11.64 -27.46 -4.10
CA VAL A 20 -12.54 -26.39 -4.56
C VAL A 20 -12.91 -25.45 -3.42
N SER A 21 -13.20 -25.97 -2.22
CA SER A 21 -13.49 -25.12 -1.05
C SER A 21 -12.30 -24.23 -0.66
N ILE A 22 -11.08 -24.77 -0.69
CA ILE A 22 -9.86 -23.99 -0.41
C ILE A 22 -9.67 -22.89 -1.46
N VAL A 23 -9.83 -23.23 -2.74
CA VAL A 23 -9.68 -22.27 -3.85
C VAL A 23 -10.71 -21.15 -3.73
N ILE A 24 -11.99 -21.47 -3.47
CA ILE A 24 -13.03 -20.45 -3.27
C ILE A 24 -12.69 -19.56 -2.08
N GLY A 25 -12.27 -20.14 -0.96
CA GLY A 25 -11.85 -19.39 0.23
C GLY A 25 -10.70 -18.42 -0.06
N ALA A 26 -9.69 -18.88 -0.79
CA ALA A 26 -8.57 -18.03 -1.22
C ALA A 26 -9.04 -16.87 -2.12
N ILE A 27 -9.88 -17.15 -3.13
CA ILE A 27 -10.43 -16.12 -4.03
C ILE A 27 -11.17 -15.04 -3.22
N VAL A 28 -12.04 -15.43 -2.28
CA VAL A 28 -12.77 -14.48 -1.44
C VAL A 28 -11.81 -13.63 -0.61
N PHE A 29 -10.80 -14.25 0.02
CA PHE A 29 -9.80 -13.56 0.83
C PHE A 29 -9.02 -12.52 0.02
N PHE A 30 -8.48 -12.92 -1.15
CA PHE A 30 -7.74 -11.99 -2.01
C PHE A 30 -8.63 -10.87 -2.56
N THR A 31 -9.89 -11.18 -2.90
CA THR A 31 -10.84 -10.16 -3.39
C THR A 31 -11.12 -9.11 -2.33
N ARG A 32 -11.31 -9.51 -1.06
CA ARG A 32 -11.54 -8.55 0.05
C ARG A 32 -10.33 -7.65 0.28
N ASN A 33 -9.12 -8.22 0.30
CA ASN A 33 -7.90 -7.43 0.46
C ASN A 33 -7.71 -6.43 -0.69
N TYR A 34 -7.99 -6.85 -1.93
CA TYR A 34 -7.91 -5.97 -3.09
C TYR A 34 -8.92 -4.81 -3.02
N LEU A 35 -10.15 -5.06 -2.55
CA LEU A 35 -11.16 -4.01 -2.37
C LEU A 35 -10.74 -3.01 -1.29
N SER A 36 -10.26 -3.49 -0.14
CA SER A 36 -9.76 -2.63 0.95
C SER A 36 -8.63 -1.72 0.47
N TYR A 37 -7.65 -2.28 -0.24
CA TYR A 37 -6.54 -1.51 -0.82
C TYR A 37 -7.05 -0.44 -1.79
N LYS A 38 -8.03 -0.77 -2.64
CA LYS A 38 -8.61 0.17 -3.60
C LYS A 38 -9.38 1.29 -2.91
N GLU A 39 -10.09 0.99 -1.82
CA GLU A 39 -10.78 1.98 -0.99
C GLU A 39 -9.80 2.94 -0.32
N GLU A 40 -8.72 2.43 0.27
CA GLU A 40 -7.64 3.24 0.84
C GLU A 40 -7.00 4.15 -0.21
N LEU A 41 -6.67 3.61 -1.38
CA LEU A 41 -6.08 4.38 -2.49
C LEU A 41 -7.02 5.49 -2.98
N ASN A 42 -8.32 5.19 -3.12
CA ASN A 42 -9.31 6.18 -3.54
C ASN A 42 -9.51 7.25 -2.47
N SER A 43 -9.53 6.87 -1.19
CA SER A 43 -9.59 7.79 -0.06
C SER A 43 -8.38 8.72 -0.04
N LEU A 44 -7.18 8.17 -0.27
CA LEU A 44 -5.96 8.95 -0.41
C LEU A 44 -6.06 9.94 -1.57
N ILE A 45 -6.47 9.50 -2.76
CA ILE A 45 -6.59 10.37 -3.94
C ILE A 45 -7.62 11.48 -3.72
N ALA A 46 -8.76 11.19 -3.10
CA ALA A 46 -9.84 12.15 -2.90
C ALA A 46 -9.46 13.29 -1.94
N LYS A 47 -8.66 13.01 -0.91
CA LYS A 47 -8.33 13.98 0.15
C LYS A 47 -7.30 15.01 -0.29
N GLU A 48 -7.37 16.22 0.26
CA GLU A 48 -6.26 17.17 0.25
C GLU A 48 -5.35 16.87 1.45
N ILE A 49 -4.04 16.87 1.25
CA ILE A 49 -3.05 16.62 2.30
C ILE A 49 -2.06 17.76 2.28
N ASN A 50 -1.85 18.40 3.42
CA ASN A 50 -0.80 19.39 3.61
C ASN A 50 -0.33 19.32 5.06
N GLY A 51 0.90 18.84 5.27
CA GLY A 51 1.41 18.57 6.60
C GLY A 51 2.84 18.05 6.59
N HIS A 52 3.33 17.67 7.77
CA HIS A 52 4.68 17.15 7.97
C HIS A 52 4.67 15.66 8.30
N ILE A 53 5.71 14.96 7.87
CA ILE A 53 5.91 13.54 8.14
C ILE A 53 6.30 13.37 9.60
N VAL A 54 5.49 12.69 10.39
CA VAL A 54 5.77 12.38 11.81
C VAL A 54 6.24 10.95 12.02
N ALA A 55 5.92 10.05 11.10
CA ALA A 55 6.47 8.70 11.09
C ALA A 55 6.73 8.24 9.66
N LEU A 56 7.86 7.55 9.49
CA LEU A 56 8.26 6.92 8.23
C LEU A 56 8.85 5.55 8.57
N LYS A 57 8.19 4.46 8.17
CA LYS A 57 8.63 3.09 8.49
C LYS A 57 8.61 2.22 7.24
N ASP A 58 9.67 1.45 7.00
CA ASP A 58 9.72 0.46 5.93
C ASP A 58 8.84 -0.75 6.33
N GLU A 59 7.83 -1.08 5.52
CA GLU A 59 6.94 -2.24 5.70
C GLU A 59 7.44 -3.49 4.96
N ASN A 60 8.68 -3.44 4.44
CA ASN A 60 9.37 -4.40 3.58
C ASN A 60 9.04 -4.26 2.08
N ARG A 61 9.98 -4.73 1.24
CA ARG A 61 9.86 -4.82 -0.24
C ARG A 61 9.64 -3.48 -0.93
N GLY A 62 10.07 -2.38 -0.32
CA GLY A 62 10.02 -1.06 -0.91
C GLY A 62 8.68 -0.32 -0.71
N SER A 63 7.82 -0.84 0.15
CA SER A 63 6.62 -0.18 0.63
C SER A 63 6.87 0.47 1.99
N TYR A 64 6.34 1.68 2.18
CA TYR A 64 6.53 2.47 3.39
C TYR A 64 5.19 2.85 4.01
N TYR A 65 5.16 2.77 5.34
CA TYR A 65 4.18 3.41 6.17
C TYR A 65 4.56 4.87 6.42
N ILE A 66 3.61 5.78 6.23
CA ILE A 66 3.80 7.22 6.44
C ILE A 66 2.68 7.74 7.33
N GLU A 67 3.05 8.43 8.40
CA GLU A 67 2.13 9.27 9.17
C GLU A 67 2.39 10.74 8.84
N ILE A 68 1.34 11.45 8.47
CA ILE A 68 1.37 12.87 8.11
C ILE A 68 0.50 13.60 9.12
N GLU A 69 1.10 14.49 9.90
CA GLU A 69 0.37 15.36 10.80
C GLU A 69 0.01 16.66 10.07
N THR A 70 -1.28 16.99 10.09
CA THR A 70 -1.81 18.25 9.56
C THR A 70 -2.40 19.08 10.69
N LEU A 71 -2.82 20.30 10.39
CA LEU A 71 -3.48 21.18 11.37
C LEU A 71 -4.80 20.60 11.92
N LYS A 72 -5.44 19.67 11.20
CA LYS A 72 -6.78 19.15 11.54
C LYS A 72 -6.76 17.73 12.06
N GLU A 73 -5.91 16.89 11.47
CA GLU A 73 -5.88 15.46 11.75
C GLU A 73 -4.54 14.82 11.34
N THR A 74 -4.31 13.58 11.78
CA THR A 74 -3.18 12.76 11.36
C THR A 74 -3.63 11.75 10.31
N TYR A 75 -2.99 11.77 9.14
CA TYR A 75 -3.21 10.78 8.09
C TYR A 75 -2.22 9.64 8.21
N LYS A 76 -2.73 8.42 8.04
CA LYS A 76 -1.93 7.19 8.01
C LYS A 76 -2.03 6.60 6.62
N ILE A 77 -0.90 6.45 5.95
CA ILE A 77 -0.80 5.85 4.63
C ILE A 77 -0.01 4.56 4.79
N HIS A 78 -0.66 3.45 4.51
CA HIS A 78 -0.04 2.13 4.55
C HIS A 78 0.51 1.75 3.17
N SER A 79 1.61 1.02 3.19
CA SER A 79 2.20 0.31 2.07
C SER A 79 2.48 1.14 0.82
N LEU A 80 2.80 2.42 0.97
CA LEU A 80 3.07 3.31 -0.17
C LEU A 80 4.40 2.93 -0.84
N PRO A 81 4.43 2.57 -2.14
CA PRO A 81 5.65 2.13 -2.80
C PRO A 81 6.49 3.34 -3.23
N ILE A 82 7.20 3.93 -2.26
CA ILE A 82 8.03 5.15 -2.42
C ILE A 82 9.49 4.95 -1.99
N ALA A 83 9.97 3.71 -1.89
CA ALA A 83 11.32 3.44 -1.40
C ALA A 83 12.43 4.10 -2.21
N TRP A 84 12.23 4.21 -3.54
CA TRP A 84 13.20 4.87 -4.40
C TRP A 84 13.29 6.35 -4.09
N GLU A 85 12.14 7.03 -3.96
CA GLU A 85 12.07 8.46 -3.64
C GLU A 85 12.63 8.75 -2.25
N ILE A 86 12.33 7.91 -1.26
CA ILE A 86 12.88 8.06 0.09
C ILE A 86 14.40 8.00 0.05
N LYS A 87 14.96 7.01 -0.64
CA LYS A 87 16.41 6.81 -0.73
C LYS A 87 17.10 7.91 -1.54
N GLU A 88 16.57 8.23 -2.71
CA GLU A 88 17.17 9.18 -3.65
C GLU A 88 17.12 10.61 -3.11
N TYR A 89 15.98 11.02 -2.55
CA TYR A 89 15.79 12.39 -2.05
C TYR A 89 16.06 12.53 -0.55
N ASN A 90 16.46 11.44 0.12
CA ASN A 90 16.69 11.34 1.56
C ASN A 90 15.49 11.82 2.39
N ILE A 91 14.27 11.42 2.02
CA ILE A 91 13.03 11.84 2.69
C ILE A 91 13.05 11.30 4.12
N GLN A 92 12.73 12.15 5.08
CA GLN A 92 12.82 11.82 6.51
C GLN A 92 11.67 12.41 7.31
N VAL A 93 11.54 11.96 8.55
CA VAL A 93 10.63 12.56 9.53
C VAL A 93 10.98 14.04 9.71
N GLY A 94 9.95 14.90 9.71
CA GLY A 94 10.07 16.36 9.75
C GLY A 94 10.01 17.04 8.37
N ASP A 95 10.18 16.30 7.27
CA ASP A 95 9.92 16.82 5.92
C ASP A 95 8.41 17.03 5.70
N SER A 96 8.04 17.88 4.76
CA SER A 96 6.64 18.20 4.46
C SER A 96 6.13 17.51 3.20
N ILE A 97 4.83 17.21 3.19
CA ILE A 97 4.11 16.66 2.05
C ILE A 97 2.94 17.57 1.71
N SER A 98 2.71 17.79 0.42
CA SER A 98 1.46 18.34 -0.10
C SER A 98 0.86 17.43 -1.17
N LYS A 99 -0.47 17.44 -1.25
CA LYS A 99 -1.25 16.77 -2.28
C LYS A 99 -2.60 17.46 -2.41
N GLU A 100 -2.94 17.91 -3.61
CA GLU A 100 -4.26 18.49 -3.86
C GLU A 100 -5.36 17.42 -3.83
N ALA A 101 -6.59 17.82 -3.49
CA ALA A 101 -7.76 16.95 -3.58
C ALA A 101 -7.94 16.42 -5.02
N ASN A 102 -8.30 15.14 -5.14
CA ASN A 102 -8.44 14.42 -6.42
C ASN A 102 -7.17 14.33 -7.27
N SER A 103 -6.03 14.82 -6.78
CA SER A 103 -4.73 14.65 -7.43
C SER A 103 -4.12 13.30 -7.08
N LYS A 104 -3.46 12.70 -8.08
CA LYS A 104 -2.61 11.51 -7.92
C LYS A 104 -1.14 11.88 -7.71
N THR A 105 -0.82 13.15 -7.54
CA THR A 105 0.55 13.61 -7.40
C THR A 105 0.76 14.12 -5.98
N MET A 106 1.62 13.43 -5.24
CA MET A 106 2.14 13.89 -3.96
C MET A 106 3.45 14.63 -4.20
N ILE A 107 3.64 15.73 -3.50
CA ILE A 107 4.83 16.58 -3.60
C ILE A 107 5.49 16.61 -2.23
N PHE A 108 6.79 16.32 -2.20
CA PHE A 108 7.58 16.35 -0.97
C PHE A 108 8.41 17.63 -0.95
N TYR A 109 8.58 18.20 0.25
CA TYR A 109 9.29 19.44 0.47
C TYR A 109 10.27 19.29 1.62
N LYS A 110 11.42 19.94 1.48
CA LYS A 110 12.44 20.02 2.52
C LYS A 110 12.65 21.45 2.96
N LEU A 111 12.84 21.63 4.25
CA LEU A 111 13.24 22.92 4.80
C LEU A 111 14.70 23.20 4.39
N LYS A 112 14.90 24.24 3.58
CA LYS A 112 16.22 24.76 3.21
C LYS A 112 16.21 26.27 3.37
N ASP A 113 17.12 26.80 4.18
CA ASP A 113 17.24 28.25 4.44
C ASP A 113 15.96 28.89 4.99
N GLY A 114 15.21 28.16 5.83
CA GLY A 114 13.93 28.62 6.39
C GLY A 114 12.74 28.58 5.41
N ILE A 115 12.94 28.10 4.18
CA ILE A 115 11.90 27.98 3.16
C ILE A 115 11.74 26.52 2.77
N TYR A 116 10.49 26.04 2.67
CA TYR A 116 10.21 24.72 2.13
C TYR A 116 10.41 24.73 0.61
N LYS A 117 11.39 23.96 0.13
CA LYS A 117 11.67 23.77 -1.29
C LYS A 117 11.22 22.37 -1.71
N GLU A 118 10.52 22.30 -2.84
CA GLU A 118 10.12 21.03 -3.46
C GLU A 118 11.36 20.16 -3.69
N CYS A 119 11.30 18.89 -3.26
CA CYS A 119 12.38 17.93 -3.46
C CYS A 119 12.04 16.86 -4.49
N CYS A 120 10.81 16.32 -4.47
CA CYS A 120 10.38 15.33 -5.44
C CYS A 120 8.85 15.29 -5.58
N LYS A 121 8.41 14.72 -6.70
CA LYS A 121 7.01 14.41 -6.98
C LYS A 121 6.86 12.91 -7.10
N TYR A 122 5.88 12.37 -6.39
CA TYR A 122 5.48 10.98 -6.48
C TYR A 122 4.11 10.87 -7.12
N LYS A 123 3.98 9.98 -8.10
CA LYS A 123 2.70 9.69 -8.74
C LYS A 123 2.11 8.42 -8.14
N ILE A 124 0.92 8.53 -7.57
CA ILE A 124 0.15 7.41 -7.05
C ILE A 124 -0.38 6.59 -8.24
N TYR A 125 0.19 5.39 -8.41
CA TYR A 125 -0.23 4.43 -9.45
C TYR A 125 -1.42 3.58 -8.99
N LYS A 126 -2.22 3.10 -9.94
CA LYS A 126 -3.36 2.20 -9.72
C LYS A 126 -2.93 0.75 -9.80
#